data_AF-A0A1M6UKL8-F1
#
_entry.id   AF-A0A1M6UKL8-F1
#
_cell.length_a   1.000
_cell.length_b   1.000
_cell.length_c   1.000
_cell.angle_alpha   90.00
_cell.angle_beta   90.00
_cell.angle_gamma   90.00
#
_symmetry.space_group_name_H-M   'P 1'
#
loop_
_entity.id
_entity.type
_entity.pdbx_description
1 polymer ?
#
loop_
_entity_poly.entity_id
_entity_poly.type
_entity_poly.pdbx_seq_one_letter_code
_entity_poly.pdbx_strand_id
1 'polypeptide(L)'
;MIQESSNETKTIEKTIIERDTVFNTKTDSTFYNALIECQNGIPILKNPTVTKSADAKVDVDVMLDGNQLKVKATKEAEQMFLKWKEEYTKENSTKETKIPYPVYIDKPVPLELTWWQDLWIKIGKLSVVSFTLYALIKIPWLSLTKRFFP
;
A
#
# COMPACT_ATOMS: atom_id res chain seq x y z
N MET A 1 20.43 32.40 -3.13
CA MET A 1 19.90 31.50 -4.18
C MET A 1 18.61 30.91 -3.64
N ILE A 2 17.52 31.15 -4.35
CA ILE A 2 16.18 30.72 -3.97
C ILE A 2 16.08 29.23 -4.27
N GLN A 3 15.73 28.43 -3.26
CA GLN A 3 15.54 26.98 -3.45
C GLN A 3 14.07 26.75 -3.78
N GLU A 4 13.85 26.33 -5.03
CA GLU A 4 12.58 26.18 -5.70
C GLU A 4 11.79 25.00 -5.09
N SER A 5 10.57 25.29 -4.66
CA SER A 5 9.63 24.30 -4.12
C SER A 5 8.94 23.59 -5.30
N SER A 6 9.40 22.40 -5.67
CA SER A 6 8.67 21.55 -6.60
C SER A 6 7.56 20.81 -5.86
N ASN A 7 6.34 21.32 -6.02
CA ASN A 7 5.13 20.67 -5.52
C ASN A 7 4.70 19.61 -6.55
N GLU A 8 5.32 18.42 -6.49
CA GLU A 8 4.87 17.27 -7.29
C GLU A 8 3.58 16.70 -6.69
N THR A 9 2.44 17.13 -7.23
CA THR A 9 1.15 16.47 -7.00
C THR A 9 1.17 15.10 -7.67
N LYS A 10 1.47 14.06 -6.88
CA LYS A 10 1.28 12.67 -7.31
C LYS A 10 -0.19 12.30 -7.16
N THR A 11 -0.87 12.15 -8.29
CA THR A 11 -2.21 11.58 -8.37
C THR A 11 -2.14 10.10 -8.03
N ILE A 12 -2.65 9.74 -6.86
CA ILE A 12 -2.74 8.36 -6.39
C ILE A 12 -3.99 7.77 -7.04
N GLU A 13 -3.81 6.95 -8.07
CA GLU A 13 -4.90 6.14 -8.61
C GLU A 13 -5.30 5.10 -7.57
N LYS A 14 -6.33 5.43 -6.77
CA LYS A 14 -6.99 4.46 -5.90
C LYS A 14 -7.82 3.54 -6.79
N THR A 15 -7.22 2.42 -7.22
CA THR A 15 -7.96 1.33 -7.86
C THR A 15 -8.94 0.75 -6.85
N ILE A 16 -10.18 1.23 -6.87
CA ILE A 16 -11.28 0.61 -6.17
C ILE A 16 -11.53 -0.69 -6.92
N ILE A 17 -11.10 -1.80 -6.34
CA ILE A 17 -11.34 -3.13 -6.89
C ILE A 17 -12.83 -3.41 -6.70
N GLU A 18 -13.66 -3.04 -7.68
CA GLU A 18 -15.07 -3.40 -7.71
C GLU A 18 -15.15 -4.91 -7.87
N ARG A 19 -15.41 -5.61 -6.76
CA ARG A 19 -15.66 -7.04 -6.80
C ARG A 19 -17.10 -7.26 -7.26
N ASP A 20 -17.29 -8.15 -8.24
CA ASP A 20 -18.59 -8.64 -8.70
C ASP A 20 -19.34 -9.36 -7.57
N THR A 21 -19.87 -8.59 -6.64
CA THR A 21 -20.64 -9.08 -5.50
C THR A 21 -22.04 -8.56 -5.68
N VAL A 22 -22.97 -9.45 -6.03
CA VAL A 22 -24.39 -9.10 -6.10
C VAL A 22 -24.89 -8.97 -4.66
N PHE A 23 -25.04 -7.73 -4.18
CA PHE A 23 -25.68 -7.45 -2.91
C PHE A 23 -27.19 -7.66 -3.06
N ASN A 24 -27.67 -8.83 -2.65
CA ASN A 24 -29.10 -9.07 -2.54
C ASN A 24 -29.61 -8.51 -1.20
N THR A 25 -29.82 -7.21 -1.14
CA THR A 25 -30.46 -6.57 0.02
C THR A 25 -31.96 -6.88 -0.03
N LYS A 26 -32.44 -7.69 0.92
CA LYS A 26 -33.88 -7.82 1.16
C LYS A 26 -34.49 -6.45 1.42
N THR A 27 -35.69 -6.21 0.90
CA THR A 27 -36.39 -4.95 1.12
C THR A 27 -36.75 -4.79 2.60
N ASP A 28 -36.11 -3.83 3.26
CA ASP A 28 -36.49 -3.40 4.60
C ASP A 28 -37.77 -2.54 4.49
N SER A 29 -38.93 -3.17 4.67
CA SER A 29 -40.21 -2.46 4.76
C SER A 29 -40.58 -2.23 6.23
N THR A 30 -40.51 -0.98 6.68
CA THR A 30 -41.02 -0.53 7.97
C THR A 30 -42.13 0.48 7.74
N PHE A 31 -43.29 0.26 8.37
CA PHE A 31 -44.46 1.13 8.26
C PHE A 31 -44.79 1.76 9.61
N TYR A 32 -45.17 3.04 9.59
CA TYR A 32 -45.62 3.79 10.75
C TYR A 32 -47.06 4.26 10.52
N ASN A 33 -47.97 3.89 11.42
CA ASN A 33 -49.37 4.30 11.38
C ASN A 33 -49.72 4.99 12.70
N ALA A 34 -50.34 6.16 12.64
CA ALA A 34 -50.86 6.86 13.81
C ALA A 34 -52.11 7.66 13.44
N LEU A 35 -53.01 7.84 14.41
CA LEU A 35 -54.16 8.73 14.28
C LEU A 35 -53.75 10.15 14.67
N ILE A 36 -54.13 11.13 13.85
CA ILE A 36 -53.93 12.55 14.18
C ILE A 36 -55.26 13.08 14.72
N GLU A 37 -55.30 13.38 16.01
CA GLU A 37 -56.43 14.05 16.65
C GLU A 37 -56.07 15.52 16.89
N CYS A 38 -57.01 16.43 16.68
CA CYS A 38 -56.86 17.82 17.12
C CYS A 38 -57.52 17.99 18.48
N GLN A 39 -56.73 18.31 19.51
CA GLN A 39 -57.25 18.73 20.81
C GLN A 39 -56.96 20.22 20.99
N ASN A 40 -58.01 21.01 21.19
CA ASN A 40 -57.91 22.47 21.36
C ASN A 40 -57.14 23.19 20.24
N GLY A 41 -57.28 22.72 18.99
CA GLY A 41 -56.60 23.28 17.82
C GLY A 41 -55.13 22.86 17.65
N ILE A 42 -54.62 21.99 18.52
CA ILE A 42 -53.25 21.45 18.45
C ILE A 42 -53.31 19.99 17.97
N PRO A 43 -52.60 19.62 16.88
CA PRO A 43 -52.55 18.25 16.42
C PRO A 43 -51.72 17.40 17.39
N ILE A 44 -52.23 16.22 17.75
CA ILE A 44 -51.58 15.22 18.60
C ILE A 44 -51.65 13.84 17.94
N LEU A 45 -50.58 13.05 18.10
CA LEU A 45 -50.53 11.65 17.62
C LEU A 45 -51.13 10.73 18.67
N LYS A 46 -52.11 9.92 18.28
CA LYS A 46 -52.67 8.84 19.08
C LYS A 46 -52.44 7.48 18.43
N ASN A 47 -52.29 6.47 19.30
CA ASN A 47 -52.14 5.07 18.94
C ASN A 47 -51.06 4.80 17.88
N PRO A 48 -49.81 5.25 18.10
CA PRO A 48 -48.72 4.98 17.18
C PRO A 48 -48.47 3.48 17.10
N THR A 49 -48.53 2.93 15.89
CA THR A 49 -48.26 1.52 15.60
C THR A 49 -47.12 1.44 14.59
N VAL A 50 -46.04 0.77 14.96
CA VAL A 50 -44.89 0.53 14.08
C VAL A 50 -44.93 -0.93 13.65
N THR A 51 -45.06 -1.17 12.35
CA THR A 51 -45.01 -2.52 11.78
C THR A 51 -43.67 -2.71 11.08
N LYS A 52 -42.85 -3.62 11.60
CA LYS A 52 -41.53 -3.97 11.04
C LYS A 52 -41.62 -5.33 10.37
N SER A 53 -41.04 -5.47 9.17
CA SER A 53 -40.77 -6.80 8.60
C SER A 53 -39.82 -7.56 9.53
N ALA A 54 -39.92 -8.89 9.58
CA ALA A 54 -39.15 -9.73 10.52
C ALA A 54 -37.63 -9.55 10.43
N ASP A 55 -37.12 -9.14 9.26
CA ASP A 55 -35.70 -8.88 9.00
C ASP A 55 -35.30 -7.39 9.12
N ALA A 56 -36.26 -6.46 9.26
CA ALA A 56 -35.98 -5.03 9.19
C ALA A 56 -35.36 -4.51 10.50
N LYS A 57 -34.04 -4.21 10.47
CA LYS A 57 -33.29 -3.54 11.55
C LYS A 57 -33.33 -2.02 11.42
N VAL A 58 -34.51 -1.48 11.13
CA VAL A 58 -34.75 -0.03 11.03
C VAL A 58 -35.58 0.39 12.24
N ASP A 59 -35.09 1.37 12.99
CA ASP A 59 -35.90 2.02 14.02
C ASP A 59 -36.46 3.34 13.49
N VAL A 60 -37.75 3.57 13.72
CA VAL A 60 -38.47 4.72 13.17
C VAL A 60 -39.13 5.45 14.32
N ASP A 61 -38.63 6.66 14.58
CA ASP A 61 -39.17 7.58 15.57
C ASP A 61 -39.92 8.70 14.85
N VAL A 62 -41.12 9.01 15.33
CA VAL A 62 -42.00 9.99 14.69
C VAL A 62 -42.51 10.96 15.74
N MET A 63 -42.24 12.24 15.51
CA MET A 63 -42.55 13.33 16.42
C MET A 63 -43.33 14.41 15.68
N LEU A 64 -44.27 15.06 16.37
CA LEU A 64 -44.88 16.31 15.90
C LEU A 64 -44.08 17.49 16.45
N ASP A 65 -43.58 18.33 15.55
CA ASP A 65 -42.96 19.62 15.90
C ASP A 65 -43.86 20.74 15.39
N GLY A 66 -44.73 21.24 16.27
CA GLY A 66 -45.80 22.16 15.92
C GLY A 66 -46.78 21.53 14.93
N ASN A 67 -46.74 22.00 13.67
CA ASN A 67 -47.61 21.54 12.59
C ASN A 67 -46.89 20.63 11.57
N GLN A 68 -45.64 20.22 11.86
CA GLN A 68 -44.83 19.38 10.98
C GLN A 68 -44.59 18.01 11.60
N LEU A 69 -44.76 16.96 10.81
CA LEU A 69 -44.41 15.60 11.18
C LEU A 69 -42.92 15.37 10.88
N LYS A 70 -42.12 15.09 11.91
CA LYS A 70 -40.71 14.71 11.78
C LYS A 70 -40.58 13.20 11.92
N VAL A 71 -39.98 12.56 10.91
CA VAL A 71 -39.72 11.12 10.90
C VAL A 71 -38.20 10.91 10.91
N LYS A 72 -37.71 10.18 11.91
CA LYS A 72 -36.30 9.81 12.05
C LYS A 72 -36.19 8.30 11.91
N ALA A 73 -35.59 7.85 10.80
CA ALA A 73 -35.26 6.45 10.58
C ALA A 73 -33.77 6.22 10.88
N THR A 74 -33.46 5.39 11.88
CA THR A 74 -32.09 5.00 12.22
C THR A 74 -31.80 3.57 11.77
N LYS A 75 -30.71 3.43 11.01
CA LYS A 75 -30.17 2.14 10.55
C LYS A 75 -28.75 1.95 11.09
N GLU A 76 -28.62 1.11 12.11
CA GLU A 76 -27.33 0.88 12.77
C GLU A 76 -26.29 0.23 11.84
N ALA A 77 -26.74 -0.67 10.97
CA ALA A 77 -25.86 -1.38 10.03
C ALA A 77 -25.20 -0.44 9.00
N GLU A 78 -25.95 0.55 8.50
CA GLU A 78 -25.42 1.54 7.55
C GLU A 78 -24.39 2.46 8.21
N GLN A 79 -24.62 2.86 9.47
CA GLN A 79 -23.66 3.66 10.24
C GLN A 79 -22.35 2.90 10.49
N MET A 80 -22.43 1.62 10.86
CA MET A 80 -21.25 0.77 11.04
C MET A 80 -20.48 0.58 9.74
N PHE A 81 -21.18 0.40 8.62
CA PHE A 81 -20.55 0.27 7.30
C PHE A 81 -19.82 1.55 6.88
N LEU A 82 -20.44 2.72 7.08
CA LEU A 82 -19.81 4.01 6.80
C LEU A 82 -18.54 4.22 7.64
N LYS A 83 -18.62 3.95 8.96
CA LYS A 83 -17.48 4.05 9.86
C LYS A 83 -16.32 3.14 9.44
N TRP A 84 -16.62 1.87 9.14
CA TRP A 84 -15.61 0.92 8.65
C TRP A 84 -14.97 1.38 7.33
N LYS A 85 -15.77 1.91 6.40
CA LYS A 85 -15.28 2.42 5.11
C LYS A 85 -14.34 3.62 5.28
N GLU A 86 -14.64 4.51 6.22
CA GLU A 86 -13.80 5.65 6.58
C GLU A 86 -12.49 5.20 7.22
N GLU A 87 -12.55 4.31 8.21
CA GLU A 87 -11.38 3.71 8.87
C GLU A 87 -10.48 3.00 7.85
N TYR A 88 -11.06 2.13 7.02
CA TYR A 88 -10.34 1.43 5.95
C TYR A 88 -9.70 2.41 4.96
N THR A 89 -10.41 3.47 4.57
CA THR A 89 -9.84 4.48 3.66
C THR A 89 -8.69 5.23 4.30
N LYS A 90 -8.79 5.59 5.59
CA LYS A 90 -7.77 6.31 6.34
C LYS A 90 -6.51 5.47 6.58
N GLU A 91 -6.69 4.20 6.95
CA GLU A 91 -5.58 3.26 7.16
C GLU A 91 -4.81 2.98 5.87
N ASN A 92 -5.52 2.85 4.74
CA ASN A 92 -4.89 2.58 3.46
C ASN A 92 -4.34 3.85 2.78
N SER A 93 -4.88 5.04 3.04
CA SER A 93 -4.33 6.30 2.53
C SER A 93 -3.09 6.76 3.30
N THR A 94 -2.97 6.42 4.59
CA THR A 94 -1.82 6.81 5.43
C THR A 94 -0.57 5.98 5.12
N LYS A 95 -0.71 4.84 4.43
CA LYS A 95 0.40 3.96 4.07
C LYS A 95 0.99 4.25 2.68
N GLU A 96 1.04 5.52 2.29
CA GLU A 96 2.06 5.96 1.34
C GLU A 96 3.43 6.02 2.03
N THR A 97 3.87 4.89 2.60
CA THR A 97 5.29 4.72 2.86
C THR A 97 5.94 4.71 1.50
N LYS A 98 6.51 5.85 1.09
CA LYS A 98 7.47 5.95 0.01
C LYS A 98 8.56 4.95 0.36
N ILE A 99 8.44 3.73 -0.14
CA ILE A 99 9.52 2.77 -0.11
C ILE A 99 10.64 3.50 -0.85
N PRO A 100 11.74 3.89 -0.19
CA PRO A 100 12.85 4.44 -0.92
C PRO A 100 13.30 3.28 -1.82
N TYR A 101 12.99 3.37 -3.10
CA TYR A 101 13.62 2.52 -4.10
C TYR A 101 15.13 2.63 -3.82
N PRO A 102 15.85 1.50 -3.69
CA PRO A 102 17.28 1.58 -3.55
C PRO A 102 17.78 2.30 -4.81
N VAL A 103 18.23 3.54 -4.64
CA VAL A 103 18.98 4.23 -5.67
C VAL A 103 20.22 3.36 -5.83
N TYR A 104 20.30 2.66 -6.96
CA TYR A 104 21.54 2.02 -7.39
C TYR A 104 22.51 3.17 -7.64
N ILE A 105 23.24 3.54 -6.59
CA ILE A 105 24.39 4.39 -6.76
C ILE A 105 25.41 3.44 -7.38
N ASP A 106 25.68 3.61 -8.67
CA ASP A 106 26.80 3.01 -9.36
C ASP A 106 28.10 3.63 -8.82
N LYS A 107 28.33 3.51 -7.49
CA LYS A 107 29.65 3.73 -6.93
C LYS A 107 30.45 2.53 -7.43
N PRO A 108 31.54 2.72 -8.18
CA PRO A 108 32.51 1.65 -8.30
C PRO A 108 32.96 1.39 -6.86
N VAL A 109 32.41 0.34 -6.25
CA VAL A 109 32.92 -0.13 -4.97
C VAL A 109 34.39 -0.41 -5.26
N PRO A 110 35.35 0.30 -4.64
CA PRO A 110 36.71 -0.17 -4.71
C PRO A 110 36.65 -1.53 -4.02
N LEU A 111 36.73 -2.63 -4.80
CA LEU A 111 36.88 -3.95 -4.24
C LEU A 111 38.25 -3.94 -3.58
N GLU A 112 38.29 -3.54 -2.31
CA GLU A 112 39.46 -3.73 -1.47
C GLU A 112 39.74 -5.22 -1.47
N LEU A 113 40.85 -5.60 -2.11
CA LEU A 113 41.27 -7.00 -2.18
C LEU A 113 41.36 -7.50 -0.74
N THR A 114 40.62 -8.57 -0.45
CA THR A 114 40.74 -9.22 0.86
C THR A 114 42.21 -9.62 1.07
N TRP A 115 42.70 -9.52 2.31
CA TRP A 115 44.10 -9.80 2.62
C TRP A 115 44.58 -11.17 2.09
N TRP A 116 43.70 -12.17 2.09
CA TRP A 116 43.96 -13.49 1.50
C TRP A 116 44.13 -13.44 -0.02
N GLN A 117 43.30 -12.69 -0.74
CA GLN A 117 43.44 -12.52 -2.19
C GLN A 117 44.75 -11.84 -2.55
N ASP A 118 45.15 -10.80 -1.81
CA ASP A 118 46.43 -10.11 -2.01
C ASP A 118 47.64 -11.04 -1.75
N LEU A 119 47.56 -11.90 -0.72
CA LEU A 119 48.57 -12.91 -0.44
C LEU A 119 48.76 -13.89 -1.61
N TRP A 120 47.66 -14.45 -2.14
CA TRP A 120 47.70 -15.38 -3.28
C TRP A 120 48.24 -14.72 -4.55
N ILE A 121 47.86 -13.47 -4.82
CA ILE A 121 48.38 -12.71 -5.97
C ILE A 121 49.89 -12.48 -5.84
N LYS A 122 50.39 -12.13 -4.64
CA LYS A 122 51.82 -11.94 -4.38
C LYS A 122 52.62 -13.23 -4.58
N ILE A 123 52.12 -14.36 -4.06
CA ILE A 123 52.73 -15.68 -4.24
C ILE A 123 52.76 -16.08 -5.72
N GLY A 124 51.65 -15.88 -6.44
CA GLY A 124 51.57 -16.14 -7.88
C GLY A 124 52.60 -15.33 -8.67
N LYS A 125 52.72 -14.02 -8.39
CA LYS A 125 53.73 -13.16 -9.03
C LYS A 125 55.16 -13.63 -8.75
N LEU A 126 55.46 -14.03 -7.52
CA LEU A 126 56.79 -14.53 -7.14
C LEU A 126 57.12 -15.84 -7.87
N SER A 127 56.14 -16.74 -8.00
CA SER A 127 56.28 -18.00 -8.72
C SER A 127 56.62 -17.78 -10.21
N VAL A 128 55.89 -16.89 -10.89
CA VAL A 128 56.14 -16.58 -12.31
C VAL A 128 57.53 -15.98 -12.52
N VAL A 129 57.95 -15.04 -11.66
CA VAL A 129 59.29 -14.44 -11.73
C VAL A 129 60.39 -15.49 -11.53
N SER A 130 60.22 -16.36 -10.54
CA SER A 130 61.16 -17.46 -10.26
C SER A 130 61.29 -18.43 -11.43
N PHE A 131 60.16 -18.87 -12.00
CA PHE A 131 60.14 -19.74 -13.18
C PHE A 131 60.78 -19.08 -14.41
N THR A 132 60.49 -17.80 -14.63
CA THR A 132 61.05 -17.05 -15.75
C THR A 132 62.57 -16.95 -15.61
N LEU A 133 63.08 -16.58 -14.43
CA LEU A 133 64.52 -16.49 -14.19
C LEU A 133 65.21 -17.86 -14.31
N TYR A 134 64.61 -18.91 -13.77
CA TYR A 134 65.12 -20.28 -13.89
C TYR A 134 65.19 -20.75 -15.35
N ALA A 135 64.15 -20.47 -16.14
CA ALA A 135 64.13 -20.78 -17.57
C ALA A 135 65.24 -20.02 -18.31
N LEU A 136 65.40 -18.72 -18.05
CA LEU A 136 66.46 -17.90 -18.68
C LEU A 136 67.88 -18.43 -18.38
N ILE A 137 68.15 -18.88 -17.15
CA ILE A 137 69.48 -19.36 -16.74
C ILE A 137 69.74 -20.79 -17.23
N LYS A 138 68.75 -21.67 -17.14
CA LYS A 138 68.95 -23.10 -17.41
C LYS A 138 68.88 -23.44 -18.90
N ILE A 139 68.15 -22.66 -19.68
CA ILE A 139 68.09 -22.85 -21.13
C ILE A 139 69.43 -22.40 -21.72
N PRO A 140 70.22 -23.30 -22.35
CA PRO A 140 71.41 -22.88 -23.07
C PRO A 140 70.96 -22.10 -24.32
N TRP A 141 70.95 -20.77 -24.23
CA TRP A 141 70.61 -19.85 -25.32
C TRP A 141 71.44 -20.08 -26.59
N LEU A 142 72.62 -20.72 -26.46
CA LEU A 142 73.47 -21.15 -27.57
C LEU A 142 72.94 -22.35 -28.37
N SER A 143 72.06 -23.20 -27.82
CA SER A 143 71.51 -24.34 -28.58
C SER A 143 70.22 -24.00 -29.34
N LEU A 144 69.45 -23.02 -28.84
CA LEU A 144 68.21 -22.56 -29.49
C LEU A 144 68.49 -21.70 -30.73
N THR A 145 69.53 -20.88 -30.71
CA THR A 145 69.94 -20.06 -31.87
C THR A 145 70.33 -20.92 -33.07
N LYS A 146 71.02 -22.06 -32.85
CA LYS A 146 71.38 -23.02 -33.92
C LYS A 146 70.21 -23.80 -34.52
N ARG A 147 69.06 -23.84 -33.86
CA ARG A 147 67.88 -24.59 -34.33
C ARG A 147 66.85 -23.70 -35.02
N PHE A 148 66.85 -22.40 -34.74
CA PHE A 148 65.86 -21.46 -35.28
C PHE A 148 66.36 -20.65 -36.48
N PHE A 149 67.68 -20.51 -36.63
CA PHE A 149 68.30 -19.98 -37.85
C PHE A 149 69.36 -20.99 -38.31
N PRO A 150 69.14 -21.72 -39.42
CA PRO A 150 70.20 -22.49 -40.07
C PRO A 150 71.28 -21.58 -40.68
#